data_AF-A0A3E0PSX0-F1
#
_entry.id   AF-A0A3E0PSX0-F1
#
_cell.length_a   1.000
_cell.length_b   1.000
_cell.length_c   1.000
_cell.angle_alpha   90.00
_cell.angle_beta   90.00
_cell.angle_gamma   90.00
#
_symmetry.space_group_name_H-M   'P 1'
#
loop_
_entity.id
_entity.type
_entity.pdbx_description
1 polymer ?
#
loop_
_entity_poly.entity_id
_entity_poly.type
_entity_poly.pdbx_seq_one_letter_code
_entity_poly.pdbx_strand_id
1 'polypeptide(L)'
;TRGQVNGFKERFHYATGLKLDEHTYVVTDIVPVRYSKQSPGGVLVDDGSNISALANLDRIGLPLLAHFHSHPGFGRGANRPSAVDRAFQERLERGGHVAVGFIFSRDGFLRAFAGDLDRFVVEVQGSNVKKVSDNEFKIDLDDPAL
;
A
#
# COMPACT_ATOMS: atom_id res chain seq x y z
N THR A 1 -19.89 15.99 -17.91
CA THR A 1 -20.40 14.89 -18.76
C THR A 1 -19.74 13.61 -18.30
N ARG A 2 -20.51 12.58 -17.90
CA ARG A 2 -19.99 11.28 -17.41
C ARG A 2 -19.28 10.56 -18.56
N GLY A 3 -17.98 10.80 -18.71
CA GLY A 3 -17.11 10.10 -19.64
C GLY A 3 -16.85 8.67 -19.16
N GLN A 4 -17.21 7.71 -19.99
CA GLN A 4 -16.81 6.30 -20.04
C GLN A 4 -15.98 5.77 -18.84
N VAL A 5 -16.62 4.89 -18.04
CA VAL A 5 -15.96 4.06 -17.04
C VAL A 5 -15.20 2.93 -17.76
N ASN A 6 -13.99 3.20 -18.22
CA ASN A 6 -13.10 2.16 -18.72
C ASN A 6 -12.22 1.63 -17.57
N GLY A 7 -12.54 0.40 -17.13
CA GLY A 7 -11.69 -0.57 -16.43
C GLY A 7 -10.72 -0.08 -15.35
N PHE A 8 -11.21 0.33 -14.17
CA PHE A 8 -10.34 0.40 -13.00
C PHE A 8 -9.77 -1.00 -12.74
N LYS A 9 -8.44 -1.12 -12.72
CA LYS A 9 -7.74 -2.33 -12.34
C LYS A 9 -7.01 -2.05 -11.04
N GLU A 10 -7.21 -2.92 -10.05
CA GLU A 10 -6.44 -2.83 -8.83
C GLU A 10 -4.94 -2.90 -9.16
N ARG A 11 -4.16 -2.05 -8.54
CA ARG A 11 -2.70 -2.07 -8.65
C ARG A 11 -2.12 -2.51 -7.33
N PHE A 12 -0.94 -3.13 -7.36
CA PHE A 12 -0.23 -3.55 -6.18
C PHE A 12 1.24 -3.17 -6.30
N HIS A 13 1.80 -2.58 -5.26
CA HIS A 13 3.18 -2.14 -5.22
C HIS A 13 3.80 -2.52 -3.88
N TYR A 14 5.02 -3.05 -3.91
CA TYR A 14 5.86 -3.05 -2.73
C TYR A 14 6.56 -1.70 -2.60
N ALA A 15 6.97 -1.37 -1.38
CA ALA A 15 7.83 -0.23 -1.15
C ALA A 15 8.82 -0.49 -0.02
N THR A 16 9.96 0.17 -0.16
CA THR A 16 11.10 0.11 0.74
C THR A 16 11.57 1.53 1.07
N GLY A 17 12.63 1.62 1.86
CA GLY A 17 13.29 2.87 2.16
C GLY A 17 14.21 2.75 3.35
N LEU A 18 14.41 3.86 4.03
CA LEU A 18 15.45 4.02 5.03
C LEU A 18 14.91 3.76 6.43
N LYS A 19 15.72 3.09 7.24
CA LYS A 19 15.59 3.11 8.71
C LYS A 19 16.38 4.31 9.22
N LEU A 20 15.70 5.32 9.77
CA LEU A 20 16.36 6.54 10.28
C LEU A 20 16.95 6.31 11.67
N ASP A 21 16.25 5.55 12.51
CA ASP A 21 16.66 5.19 13.86
C ASP A 21 16.07 3.82 14.23
N GLU A 22 16.17 3.39 15.49
CA GLU A 22 15.68 2.08 15.95
C GLU A 22 14.21 1.77 15.61
N HIS A 23 13.36 2.80 15.53
CA HIS A 23 11.91 2.69 15.42
C HIS A 23 11.30 3.46 14.24
N THR A 24 12.03 4.39 13.63
CA THR A 24 11.53 5.24 12.56
C THR A 24 11.98 4.72 11.19
N TYR A 25 11.00 4.54 10.31
CA TYR A 25 11.22 4.15 8.92
C TYR A 25 10.58 5.17 7.98
N VAL A 26 11.25 5.44 6.87
CA VAL A 26 10.73 6.32 5.82
C VAL A 26 10.61 5.51 4.53
N VAL A 27 9.39 5.45 3.99
CA VAL A 27 9.12 4.83 2.69
C VAL A 27 9.55 5.82 1.60
N THR A 28 10.52 5.43 0.77
CA THR A 28 11.11 6.32 -0.25
C THR A 28 10.96 5.77 -1.66
N ASP A 29 10.92 4.45 -1.82
CA ASP A 29 11.05 3.80 -3.13
C ASP A 29 9.98 2.74 -3.36
N ILE A 30 9.37 2.78 -4.55
CA ILE A 30 8.52 1.70 -5.03
C ILE A 30 9.39 0.57 -5.57
N VAL A 31 9.12 -0.64 -5.10
CA VAL A 31 9.80 -1.85 -5.55
C VAL A 31 8.99 -2.47 -6.69
N PRO A 32 9.57 -2.62 -7.88
CA PRO A 32 8.84 -3.10 -9.04
C PRO A 32 8.48 -4.57 -8.89
N VAL A 33 7.22 -4.90 -9.22
CA VAL A 33 6.72 -6.27 -9.32
C VAL A 33 5.93 -6.44 -10.61
N ARG A 34 5.90 -7.66 -11.13
CA ARG A 34 5.07 -8.05 -12.29
C ARG A 34 3.79 -8.70 -11.81
N TYR A 35 2.70 -8.49 -12.55
CA TYR A 35 1.42 -9.12 -12.26
C TYR A 35 1.23 -10.37 -13.12
N SER A 36 0.74 -11.45 -12.51
CA SER A 36 0.25 -12.63 -13.22
C SER A 36 -1.22 -12.45 -13.61
N LYS A 37 -2.00 -11.71 -12.81
CA LYS A 37 -3.40 -11.35 -13.11
C LYS A 37 -3.72 -9.97 -12.57
N GLN A 38 -4.50 -9.20 -13.33
CA GLN A 38 -4.98 -7.89 -12.90
C GLN A 38 -6.41 -7.66 -13.37
N SER A 39 -7.30 -7.35 -12.43
CA SER A 39 -8.73 -7.14 -12.69
C SER A 39 -9.30 -6.05 -11.77
N PRO A 40 -10.55 -5.61 -12.00
CA PRO A 40 -11.22 -4.69 -11.09
C PRO A 40 -11.50 -5.26 -9.69
N GLY A 41 -11.50 -6.58 -9.50
CA GLY A 41 -11.80 -7.23 -8.21
C GLY A 41 -10.63 -8.00 -7.62
N GLY A 42 -9.41 -7.67 -8.05
CA GLY A 42 -8.22 -8.35 -7.56
C GLY A 42 -7.01 -8.19 -8.46
N VAL A 43 -5.84 -8.10 -7.83
CA VAL A 43 -4.52 -8.19 -8.45
C VAL A 43 -3.73 -9.35 -7.83
N LEU A 44 -3.05 -10.10 -8.67
CA LEU A 44 -2.14 -11.18 -8.26
C LEU A 44 -0.75 -10.88 -8.82
N VAL A 45 0.23 -10.82 -7.93
CA VAL A 45 1.64 -10.67 -8.28
C VAL A 45 2.15 -12.00 -8.81
N ASP A 46 3.01 -11.95 -9.82
CA ASP A 46 3.75 -13.11 -10.33
C ASP A 46 4.69 -13.66 -9.24
N ASP A 47 4.61 -14.95 -8.94
CA ASP A 47 5.37 -15.56 -7.84
C ASP A 47 6.89 -15.39 -8.01
N GLY A 48 7.39 -15.56 -9.24
CA GLY A 48 8.80 -15.37 -9.55
C GLY A 48 9.26 -13.92 -9.33
N SER A 49 8.45 -12.96 -9.79
CA SER A 49 8.69 -11.53 -9.55
C SER A 49 8.59 -11.16 -8.07
N ASN A 50 7.66 -11.76 -7.34
CA ASN A 50 7.46 -11.55 -5.91
C ASN A 50 8.70 -11.97 -5.12
N ILE A 51 9.14 -13.22 -5.34
CA ILE A 51 10.34 -13.78 -4.68
C ILE A 51 11.57 -12.95 -5.04
N SER A 52 11.73 -12.60 -6.33
CA SER A 52 12.89 -11.82 -6.78
C SER A 52 12.94 -10.43 -6.16
N ALA A 53 11.80 -9.77 -5.99
CA ALA A 53 11.71 -8.45 -5.36
C ALA A 53 12.14 -8.51 -3.88
N LEU A 54 11.57 -9.44 -3.11
CA LEU A 54 11.89 -9.61 -1.69
C LEU A 54 13.34 -10.06 -1.48
N ALA A 55 13.80 -11.05 -2.24
CA ALA A 55 15.19 -11.52 -2.16
C ALA A 55 16.19 -10.42 -2.53
N ASN A 56 15.83 -9.52 -3.47
CA ASN A 56 16.69 -8.40 -3.80
C ASN A 56 16.78 -7.39 -2.66
N LEU A 57 15.66 -7.08 -1.99
CA LEU A 57 15.65 -6.23 -0.80
C LEU A 57 16.54 -6.81 0.31
N ASP A 58 16.39 -8.09 0.60
CA ASP A 58 17.23 -8.78 1.58
C ASP A 58 18.72 -8.72 1.20
N ARG A 59 19.04 -8.97 -0.08
CA ARG A 59 20.42 -8.94 -0.61
C ARG A 59 21.08 -7.57 -0.45
N ILE A 60 20.33 -6.48 -0.62
CA ILE A 60 20.86 -5.12 -0.49
C ILE A 60 20.68 -4.55 0.93
N GLY A 61 20.12 -5.33 1.86
CA GLY A 61 19.94 -4.95 3.25
C GLY A 61 18.86 -3.88 3.47
N LEU A 62 17.92 -3.73 2.54
CA LEU A 62 16.79 -2.81 2.70
C LEU A 62 15.54 -3.56 3.16
N PRO A 63 14.79 -3.04 4.15
CA PRO A 63 13.57 -3.69 4.62
C PRO A 63 12.40 -3.50 3.65
N LEU A 64 11.51 -4.48 3.56
CA LEU A 64 10.16 -4.23 3.05
C LEU A 64 9.37 -3.43 4.10
N LEU A 65 8.97 -2.21 3.75
CA LEU A 65 8.32 -1.27 4.67
C LEU A 65 6.82 -1.11 4.43
N ALA A 66 6.39 -1.29 3.19
CA ALA A 66 4.98 -1.19 2.87
C ALA A 66 4.60 -2.05 1.67
N HIS A 67 3.31 -2.33 1.58
CA HIS A 67 2.68 -2.64 0.31
C HIS A 67 1.45 -1.74 0.13
N PHE A 68 1.27 -1.30 -1.10
CA PHE A 68 0.19 -0.43 -1.51
C PHE A 68 -0.69 -1.18 -2.50
N HIS A 69 -2.00 -1.12 -2.33
CA HIS A 69 -2.90 -1.47 -3.40
C HIS A 69 -4.11 -0.55 -3.46
N SER A 70 -4.88 -0.68 -4.53
CA SER A 70 -6.01 0.20 -4.79
C SER A 70 -7.30 -0.60 -4.93
N HIS A 71 -8.38 -0.11 -4.30
CA HIS A 71 -9.73 -0.60 -4.47
C HIS A 71 -10.53 0.32 -5.40
N PRO A 72 -11.43 -0.21 -6.25
CA PRO A 72 -12.18 0.58 -7.24
C PRO A 72 -13.24 1.51 -6.64
N GLY A 73 -13.62 1.29 -5.39
CA GLY A 73 -14.74 1.99 -4.74
C GLY A 73 -14.45 3.45 -4.39
N PHE A 74 -15.53 4.16 -4.06
CA PHE A 74 -15.51 5.56 -3.62
C PHE A 74 -15.84 5.65 -2.13
N GLY A 75 -15.29 6.67 -1.48
CA GLY A 75 -15.58 7.01 -0.09
C GLY A 75 -14.76 6.23 0.93
N ARG A 76 -14.85 6.68 2.19
CA ARG A 76 -14.06 6.20 3.33
C ARG A 76 -14.15 4.69 3.60
N GLY A 77 -15.27 4.05 3.24
CA GLY A 77 -15.49 2.62 3.45
C GLY A 77 -14.86 1.72 2.38
N ALA A 78 -14.49 2.28 1.21
CA ALA A 78 -14.02 1.49 0.07
C ALA A 78 -12.59 0.96 0.22
N ASN A 79 -11.81 1.51 1.15
CA ASN A 79 -10.42 1.14 1.41
C ASN A 79 -10.25 0.20 2.61
N ARG A 80 -11.31 -0.51 3.01
CA ARG A 80 -11.23 -1.50 4.10
C ARG A 80 -10.55 -2.76 3.59
N PRO A 81 -9.61 -3.35 4.36
CA PRO A 81 -8.95 -4.59 3.97
C PRO A 81 -9.94 -5.75 3.95
N SER A 82 -9.92 -6.51 2.85
CA SER A 82 -10.62 -7.77 2.69
C SER A 82 -9.93 -8.90 3.46
N ALA A 83 -10.52 -10.09 3.44
CA ALA A 83 -9.89 -11.28 4.02
C ALA A 83 -8.58 -11.67 3.29
N VAL A 84 -8.51 -11.43 1.98
CA VAL A 84 -7.32 -11.72 1.17
C VAL A 84 -6.18 -10.78 1.56
N ASP A 85 -6.47 -9.49 1.75
CA ASP A 85 -5.46 -8.50 2.15
C ASP A 85 -4.88 -8.81 3.52
N ARG A 86 -5.74 -9.22 4.47
CA ARG A 86 -5.31 -9.63 5.82
C ARG A 86 -4.45 -10.90 5.78
N ALA A 87 -4.85 -11.91 5.03
CA ALA A 87 -4.08 -13.14 4.90
C ALA A 87 -2.72 -12.91 4.20
N PHE A 88 -2.66 -11.95 3.26
CA PHE A 88 -1.40 -11.53 2.66
C PHE A 88 -0.51 -10.78 3.65
N GLN A 89 -1.05 -9.80 4.38
CA GLN A 89 -0.33 -9.08 5.43
C GLN A 89 0.22 -10.03 6.50
N GLU A 90 -0.59 -10.97 6.98
CA GLU A 90 -0.16 -11.96 7.97
C GLU A 90 1.02 -12.81 7.46
N ARG A 91 1.03 -13.16 6.17
CA ARG A 91 2.16 -13.90 5.57
C ARG A 91 3.45 -13.07 5.59
N LEU A 92 3.37 -11.77 5.31
CA LEU A 92 4.55 -10.88 5.38
C LEU A 92 5.05 -10.75 6.82
N GLU A 93 4.15 -10.55 7.78
CA GLU A 93 4.48 -10.41 9.20
C GLU A 93 5.11 -11.69 9.77
N ARG A 94 4.56 -12.87 9.45
CA ARG A 94 5.18 -14.16 9.84
C ARG A 94 6.53 -14.38 9.17
N GLY A 95 6.77 -13.76 8.01
CA GLY A 95 8.09 -13.72 7.36
C GLY A 95 9.09 -12.78 8.04
N GLY A 96 8.68 -12.05 9.09
CA GLY A 96 9.52 -11.13 9.83
C GLY A 96 9.60 -9.72 9.22
N HIS A 97 8.81 -9.41 8.20
CA HIS A 97 8.79 -8.07 7.61
C HIS A 97 8.04 -7.09 8.53
N VAL A 98 8.59 -5.88 8.66
CA VAL A 98 7.99 -4.75 9.41
C VAL A 98 6.97 -3.96 8.57
N ALA A 99 6.45 -4.58 7.51
CA ALA A 99 5.69 -3.88 6.49
C ALA A 99 4.28 -3.50 6.96
N VAL A 100 3.83 -2.30 6.59
CA VAL A 100 2.44 -1.85 6.77
C VAL A 100 1.71 -1.89 5.43
N GLY A 101 0.50 -2.45 5.42
CA GLY A 101 -0.36 -2.45 4.25
C GLY A 101 -1.10 -1.13 4.09
N PHE A 102 -1.29 -0.68 2.86
CA PHE A 102 -2.00 0.55 2.53
C PHE A 102 -2.98 0.34 1.39
N ILE A 103 -4.20 0.85 1.56
CA ILE A 103 -5.27 0.73 0.57
C ILE A 103 -5.73 2.11 0.14
N PHE A 104 -5.64 2.39 -1.15
CA PHE A 104 -6.19 3.58 -1.78
C PHE A 104 -7.60 3.30 -2.31
N SER A 105 -8.56 4.17 -2.00
CA SER A 105 -9.81 4.26 -2.76
C SER A 105 -9.61 5.11 -4.01
N ARG A 106 -10.54 5.00 -4.96
CA ARG A 106 -10.48 5.73 -6.22
C ARG A 106 -10.54 7.25 -6.04
N ASP A 107 -11.21 7.72 -5.01
CA ASP A 107 -11.31 9.14 -4.68
C ASP A 107 -10.20 9.62 -3.74
N GLY A 108 -9.19 8.81 -3.42
CA GLY A 108 -8.02 9.29 -2.66
C GLY A 108 -8.14 9.13 -1.15
N PHE A 109 -9.07 8.32 -0.63
CA PHE A 109 -8.94 7.85 0.75
C PHE A 109 -7.84 6.81 0.85
N LEU A 110 -6.96 6.96 1.83
CA LEU A 110 -5.88 6.04 2.13
C LEU A 110 -6.10 5.45 3.51
N ARG A 111 -5.96 4.13 3.65
CA ARG A 111 -6.03 3.44 4.95
C ARG A 111 -4.79 2.58 5.16
N ALA A 112 -4.16 2.73 6.30
CA ALA A 112 -3.12 1.83 6.77
C ALA A 112 -3.72 0.62 7.51
N PHE A 113 -3.10 -0.54 7.41
CA PHE A 113 -3.46 -1.75 8.15
C PHE A 113 -2.26 -2.68 8.38
N ALA A 114 -2.33 -3.42 9.48
CA ALA A 114 -1.40 -4.48 9.88
C ALA A 114 -2.18 -5.51 10.72
N GLY A 115 -1.58 -6.65 11.05
CA GLY A 115 -2.14 -7.63 11.97
C GLY A 115 -2.29 -7.05 13.39
N ASP A 116 -1.29 -6.30 13.83
CA ASP A 116 -1.29 -5.48 15.04
C ASP A 116 -0.87 -4.05 14.71
N LEU A 117 -1.85 -3.23 14.33
CA LEU A 117 -1.62 -1.87 13.84
C LEU A 117 -1.25 -0.90 14.96
N ASP A 118 -1.60 -1.20 16.21
CA ASP A 118 -1.32 -0.33 17.36
C ASP A 118 0.19 -0.23 17.68
N ARG A 119 0.99 -1.12 17.09
CA ARG A 119 2.45 -1.08 17.13
C ARG A 119 3.06 -0.01 16.22
N PHE A 120 2.27 0.63 15.38
CA PHE A 120 2.73 1.60 14.40
C PHE A 120 2.12 2.97 14.64
N VAL A 121 2.94 4.01 14.49
CA VAL A 121 2.46 5.37 14.27
C VAL A 121 2.66 5.67 12.79
N VAL A 122 1.57 5.73 12.04
CA VAL A 122 1.62 6.02 10.60
C VAL A 122 1.46 7.51 10.37
N GLU A 123 2.44 8.11 9.71
CA GLU A 123 2.39 9.48 9.24
C GLU A 123 2.38 9.53 7.71
N VAL A 124 1.49 10.36 7.17
CA VAL A 124 1.43 10.68 5.73
C VAL A 124 1.45 12.19 5.64
N GLN A 125 2.45 12.73 4.95
CA GLN A 125 2.67 14.18 4.85
C GLN A 125 2.53 14.65 3.41
N GLY A 126 2.01 15.86 3.24
CA GLY A 126 1.78 16.53 1.96
C GLY A 126 0.78 17.66 2.13
N SER A 127 0.90 18.74 1.35
CA SER A 127 -0.05 19.88 1.40
C SER A 127 -1.49 19.46 1.09
N ASN A 128 -1.64 18.42 0.28
CA ASN A 128 -2.90 17.83 -0.15
C ASN A 128 -3.36 16.67 0.74
N VAL A 129 -2.70 16.40 1.87
CA VAL A 129 -3.03 15.26 2.74
C VAL A 129 -3.74 15.75 4.01
N LYS A 130 -4.90 15.17 4.28
CA LYS A 130 -5.64 15.38 5.52
C LYS A 130 -5.76 14.08 6.30
N LYS A 131 -5.34 14.08 7.57
CA LYS A 131 -5.63 12.98 8.50
C LYS A 131 -7.13 12.97 8.83
N VAL A 132 -7.79 11.84 8.60
CA VAL A 132 -9.21 11.62 8.85
C VAL A 132 -9.41 10.89 10.19
N SER A 133 -8.55 9.93 10.51
CA SER A 133 -8.42 9.25 11.80
C SER A 133 -7.03 8.61 11.93
N ASP A 134 -6.75 7.88 13.01
CA ASP A 134 -5.39 7.41 13.35
C ASP A 134 -4.64 6.71 12.21
N ASN A 135 -5.36 5.92 11.40
CA ASN A 135 -4.79 5.16 10.29
C ASN A 135 -5.52 5.44 8.96
N GLU A 136 -6.16 6.60 8.85
CA GLU A 136 -6.90 6.97 7.66
C GLU A 136 -6.59 8.41 7.24
N PHE A 137 -6.37 8.58 5.96
CA PHE A 137 -6.00 9.84 5.35
C PHE A 137 -6.87 10.08 4.12
N LYS A 138 -6.96 11.34 3.73
CA LYS A 138 -7.59 11.78 2.49
C LYS A 138 -6.57 12.61 1.73
N ILE A 139 -6.28 12.18 0.51
CA ILE A 139 -5.47 12.92 -0.44
C ILE A 139 -6.44 13.69 -1.34
N ASP A 140 -6.23 14.99 -1.46
CA ASP A 140 -6.86 15.81 -2.48
C ASP A 140 -6.16 15.54 -3.81
N LEU A 141 -6.87 14.86 -4.70
CA LEU A 141 -6.37 14.47 -6.03
C LEU A 141 -6.50 15.60 -7.05
N ASP A 142 -7.25 16.66 -6.72
CA ASP A 142 -7.45 17.82 -7.57
C ASP A 142 -6.55 19.01 -7.15
N ASP A 143 -5.64 18.81 -6.17
CA ASP A 143 -4.68 19.84 -5.76
C ASP A 143 -3.74 20.16 -6.94
N PRO A 144 -3.72 21.41 -7.43
CA PRO A 144 -2.91 21.82 -8.58
C PRO A 144 -1.40 21.73 -8.35
N ALA A 145 -0.94 21.44 -7.13
CA ALA A 145 0.47 21.22 -6.80
C ALA A 145 0.99 19.80 -7.14
N LEU A 146 0.12 18.87 -7.55
CA LEU A 146 0.47 17.53 -8.06
C LEU A 146 0.59 17.48 -9.58
#